data_AF-A0A959CN63-F1
#
_entry.id   AF-A0A959CN63-F1
#
_cell.length_a   1.000
_cell.length_b   1.000
_cell.length_c   1.000
_cell.angle_alpha   90.00
_cell.angle_beta   90.00
_cell.angle_gamma   90.00
#
_symmetry.space_group_name_H-M   'P 1'
#
loop_
_entity.id
_entity.type
_entity.pdbx_description
1 polymer ?
#
loop_
_entity_poly.entity_id
_entity_poly.type
_entity_poly.pdbx_seq_one_letter_code
_entity_poly.pdbx_strand_id
1 'polypeptide(L)'
;MKLFNPFLLLLALLFVACQKQDAPLLPLPNELPTSEATQAFFNLAWENNQIIVAIDSINIGGIPYCRFTFENGQEALIKKELTAGLETDSSNWSAKLTLQDGAQLPAYILGDTIYVDSITVDPFGTAPLSARLAASMPVKGRFGVVVQGRGEDGIPIGHAFEPYTNEHKIPVLGLYPEYENEVDLAFLGPEGQVRATRNLRIRTGGVPGRLTVNIFRDELPPGDAGIFFVSDVERGFDHRGELRWAYTGDGRHLYQKLANGNFVVSDIAGGVSYHSATFSEITMLGEMVQQYDVPNLMHHEIRELPNGNFLVATNSAPFANNRWDGELEEDVIIEVDRATGEIIRRWNLNLILDNQRPRADGSNNDDWLHLNAIYFDEADNSLVFSGRHQSLVAKIGYEEGDLRWILAHPAGWGPEHLPFVLTPVLADGTEVELGTQDFLPYFPHYPEKLPNGNILVFDNGNYRGFYDDPEAEEASYSRAVEYEVDPQAGTVRKVWEFSYDKSIFTEATGSAQYLEKNGHRLVGFMNGTAKTPKIVELDESDHIVFEANVNLWSDYYRCEKYGLYDRP
;
A
#
# COMPACT_ATOMS: atom_id res chain seq x y z
N MET A 1 -39.94 5.17 -3.53
CA MET A 1 -38.53 5.19 -3.96
C MET A 1 -37.80 4.14 -3.14
N LYS A 2 -37.44 3.00 -3.75
CA LYS A 2 -36.59 2.01 -3.07
C LYS A 2 -35.21 2.66 -2.90
N LEU A 3 -34.77 2.85 -1.66
CA LEU A 3 -33.43 3.33 -1.35
C LEU A 3 -32.42 2.43 -2.07
N PHE A 4 -31.55 3.04 -2.87
CA PHE A 4 -30.39 2.39 -3.45
C PHE A 4 -29.52 1.83 -2.31
N ASN A 5 -29.17 0.55 -2.37
CA ASN A 5 -28.28 -0.03 -1.36
C ASN A 5 -26.83 0.42 -1.68
N PRO A 6 -26.20 1.26 -0.85
CA PRO A 6 -24.84 1.76 -1.10
C PRO A 6 -23.81 0.63 -1.24
N PHE A 7 -24.07 -0.53 -0.61
CA PHE A 7 -23.28 -1.75 -0.76
C PHE A 7 -23.22 -2.26 -2.21
N LEU A 8 -24.36 -2.28 -2.91
CA LEU A 8 -24.43 -2.74 -4.30
C LEU A 8 -23.75 -1.75 -5.28
N LEU A 9 -23.77 -0.46 -4.95
CA LEU A 9 -23.09 0.57 -5.75
C LEU A 9 -21.56 0.46 -5.61
N LEU A 10 -21.06 0.20 -4.39
CA LEU A 10 -19.64 0.01 -4.14
C LEU A 10 -19.12 -1.29 -4.78
N LEU A 11 -19.91 -2.38 -4.71
CA LEU A 11 -19.61 -3.63 -5.42
C LEU A 11 -19.54 -3.43 -6.94
N ALA A 12 -20.43 -2.63 -7.53
CA ALA A 12 -20.43 -2.40 -8.97
C ALA A 12 -19.16 -1.69 -9.50
N LEU A 13 -18.43 -0.98 -8.63
CA LEU A 13 -17.19 -0.26 -8.99
C LEU A 13 -15.92 -1.15 -8.94
N LEU A 14 -16.01 -2.37 -8.42
CA LEU A 14 -14.85 -3.21 -8.08
C LEU A 14 -14.45 -4.25 -9.15
N PHE A 15 -15.07 -4.30 -10.34
CA PHE A 15 -14.88 -5.43 -11.27
C PHE A 15 -14.40 -5.06 -12.68
N VAL A 16 -13.21 -5.58 -13.06
CA VAL A 16 -12.75 -5.83 -14.44
C VAL A 16 -12.16 -7.27 -14.50
N ALA A 17 -12.25 -7.92 -15.66
CA ALA A 17 -12.37 -9.37 -15.87
C ALA A 17 -11.12 -10.26 -15.65
N CYS A 18 -11.39 -11.54 -15.37
CA CYS A 18 -10.45 -12.61 -15.00
C CYS A 18 -10.22 -13.66 -16.13
N GLN A 19 -9.11 -14.40 -16.09
CA GLN A 19 -8.81 -15.58 -16.94
C GLN A 19 -8.84 -16.91 -16.15
N LYS A 20 -9.11 -18.01 -16.88
CA LYS A 20 -9.37 -19.41 -16.44
C LYS A 20 -8.12 -20.24 -16.11
N GLN A 21 -8.24 -21.18 -15.15
CA GLN A 21 -7.84 -22.62 -15.09
C GLN A 21 -7.68 -23.06 -13.62
N ASP A 22 -7.77 -24.30 -13.13
CA ASP A 22 -8.32 -25.63 -13.47
C ASP A 22 -8.52 -26.39 -12.13
N ALA A 23 -9.36 -27.44 -12.09
CA ALA A 23 -9.90 -28.09 -10.86
C ALA A 23 -9.15 -29.37 -10.37
N PRO A 24 -9.35 -29.77 -9.10
CA PRO A 24 -9.93 -31.10 -8.82
C PRO A 24 -11.03 -31.15 -7.72
N LEU A 25 -11.52 -32.37 -7.46
CA LEU A 25 -12.92 -32.82 -7.23
C LEU A 25 -13.45 -32.92 -5.78
N LEU A 26 -14.79 -32.87 -5.63
CA LEU A 26 -15.56 -33.53 -4.54
C LEU A 26 -16.59 -34.52 -5.14
N PRO A 27 -16.85 -35.68 -4.50
CA PRO A 27 -17.57 -36.78 -5.13
C PRO A 27 -19.10 -36.64 -5.04
N LEU A 28 -19.81 -37.06 -6.09
CA LEU A 28 -21.20 -37.54 -6.07
C LEU A 28 -21.39 -38.49 -7.25
N PRO A 29 -22.52 -39.20 -7.38
CA PRO A 29 -23.14 -40.25 -6.56
C PRO A 29 -22.86 -41.65 -7.18
N ASN A 30 -23.37 -42.73 -6.57
CA ASN A 30 -23.07 -44.12 -6.97
C ASN A 30 -23.65 -44.60 -8.33
N GLU A 31 -24.38 -43.78 -9.09
CA GLU A 31 -24.96 -44.16 -10.39
C GLU A 31 -24.94 -43.00 -11.41
N LEU A 32 -24.66 -43.31 -12.67
CA LEU A 32 -24.48 -42.37 -13.79
C LEU A 32 -25.81 -42.10 -14.53
N PRO A 33 -25.98 -40.94 -15.22
CA PRO A 33 -27.18 -40.62 -16.00
C PRO A 33 -27.41 -41.60 -17.16
N THR A 34 -28.67 -41.95 -17.43
CA THR A 34 -29.06 -42.98 -18.41
C THR A 34 -29.29 -42.46 -19.84
N SER A 35 -29.34 -41.14 -20.06
CA SER A 35 -29.62 -40.50 -21.37
C SER A 35 -28.79 -39.23 -21.64
N GLU A 36 -28.69 -38.82 -22.91
CA GLU A 36 -27.99 -37.59 -23.34
C GLU A 36 -28.59 -36.32 -22.69
N ALA A 37 -29.91 -36.24 -22.54
CA ALA A 37 -30.59 -35.11 -21.90
C ALA A 37 -30.27 -35.01 -20.39
N THR A 38 -30.21 -36.16 -19.71
CA THR A 38 -29.85 -36.23 -18.28
C THR A 38 -28.35 -36.01 -18.07
N GLN A 39 -27.51 -36.39 -19.05
CA GLN A 39 -26.09 -36.09 -19.04
C GLN A 39 -25.84 -34.58 -19.23
N ALA A 40 -26.56 -33.92 -20.14
CA ALA A 40 -26.44 -32.47 -20.31
C ALA A 40 -26.81 -31.71 -19.03
N PHE A 41 -27.87 -32.13 -18.34
CA PHE A 41 -28.22 -31.59 -17.02
C PHE A 41 -27.11 -31.84 -16.01
N PHE A 42 -26.61 -33.07 -15.90
CA PHE A 42 -25.56 -33.43 -14.95
C PHE A 42 -24.26 -32.64 -15.19
N ASN A 43 -23.85 -32.48 -16.45
CA ASN A 43 -22.64 -31.73 -16.79
C ASN A 43 -22.78 -30.26 -16.39
N LEU A 44 -23.93 -29.64 -16.64
CA LEU A 44 -24.17 -28.25 -16.24
C LEU A 44 -24.27 -28.11 -14.72
N ALA A 45 -25.16 -28.88 -14.10
CA ALA A 45 -25.53 -28.74 -12.70
C ALA A 45 -24.46 -29.23 -11.73
N TRP A 46 -23.64 -30.21 -12.12
CA TRP A 46 -22.69 -30.87 -11.25
C TRP A 46 -21.24 -30.67 -11.71
N GLU A 47 -20.88 -31.14 -12.91
CA GLU A 47 -19.48 -31.05 -13.39
C GLU A 47 -18.99 -29.60 -13.55
N ASN A 48 -19.86 -28.73 -14.07
CA ASN A 48 -19.57 -27.31 -14.30
C ASN A 48 -19.96 -26.40 -13.13
N ASN A 49 -20.50 -26.97 -12.04
CA ASN A 49 -20.88 -26.25 -10.82
C ASN A 49 -21.82 -25.06 -11.08
N GLN A 50 -22.72 -25.17 -12.07
CA GLN A 50 -23.64 -24.10 -12.43
C GLN A 50 -24.88 -24.11 -11.54
N ILE A 51 -25.27 -22.93 -11.10
CA ILE A 51 -26.48 -22.74 -10.29
C ILE A 51 -27.72 -22.69 -11.19
N ILE A 52 -28.76 -23.43 -10.83
CA ILE A 52 -30.09 -23.30 -11.44
C ILE A 52 -30.74 -22.01 -10.93
N VAL A 53 -31.12 -21.13 -11.85
CA VAL A 53 -31.74 -19.82 -11.56
C VAL A 53 -33.23 -19.77 -11.92
N ALA A 54 -33.70 -20.64 -12.81
CA ALA A 54 -35.12 -20.76 -13.13
C ALA A 54 -35.49 -22.20 -13.55
N ILE A 55 -36.74 -22.58 -13.27
CA ILE A 55 -37.29 -23.88 -13.63
C ILE A 55 -38.70 -23.66 -14.19
N ASP A 56 -38.92 -24.06 -15.44
CA ASP A 56 -40.18 -23.87 -16.14
C ASP A 56 -40.68 -25.17 -16.79
N SER A 57 -42.00 -25.23 -17.04
CA SER A 57 -42.58 -26.25 -17.91
C SER A 57 -42.81 -25.67 -19.30
N ILE A 58 -42.24 -26.28 -20.34
CA ILE A 58 -42.40 -25.86 -21.75
C ILE A 58 -42.95 -27.02 -22.60
N ASN A 59 -43.59 -26.69 -23.72
CA ASN A 59 -44.04 -27.68 -24.71
C ASN A 59 -43.30 -27.47 -26.03
N ILE A 60 -42.60 -28.49 -26.52
CA ILE A 60 -41.91 -28.47 -27.81
C ILE A 60 -42.51 -29.57 -28.68
N GLY A 61 -43.17 -29.17 -29.79
CA GLY A 61 -43.80 -30.14 -30.70
C GLY A 61 -44.89 -31.00 -30.04
N GLY A 62 -45.59 -30.49 -29.02
CA GLY A 62 -46.63 -31.22 -28.28
C GLY A 62 -46.09 -32.13 -27.16
N ILE A 63 -44.78 -32.16 -26.92
CA ILE A 63 -44.15 -32.93 -25.84
C ILE A 63 -43.79 -31.98 -24.68
N PRO A 64 -44.20 -32.28 -23.43
CA PRO A 64 -43.87 -31.46 -22.27
C PRO A 64 -42.45 -31.73 -21.73
N TYR A 65 -41.71 -30.67 -21.46
CA TYR A 65 -40.37 -30.68 -20.85
C TYR A 65 -40.31 -29.83 -19.59
N CYS A 66 -39.49 -30.27 -18.64
CA CYS A 66 -38.94 -29.44 -17.58
C CYS A 66 -37.68 -28.75 -18.13
N ARG A 67 -37.70 -27.42 -18.16
CA ARG A 67 -36.58 -26.57 -18.53
C ARG A 67 -35.88 -26.08 -17.27
N PHE A 68 -34.57 -26.29 -17.20
CA PHE A 68 -33.69 -25.78 -16.17
C PHE A 68 -32.78 -24.73 -16.78
N THR A 69 -32.90 -23.48 -16.33
CA THR A 69 -32.04 -22.38 -16.75
C THR A 69 -30.94 -22.18 -15.72
N PHE A 70 -29.69 -22.13 -16.19
CA PHE A 70 -28.50 -21.97 -15.36
C PHE A 70 -28.00 -20.52 -15.36
N GLU A 71 -27.21 -20.15 -14.36
CA GLU A 71 -26.71 -18.79 -14.16
C GLU A 71 -25.88 -18.23 -15.33
N ASN A 72 -25.25 -19.10 -16.12
CA ASN A 72 -24.52 -18.73 -17.34
C ASN A 72 -25.42 -18.58 -18.57
N GLY A 73 -26.74 -18.68 -18.41
CA GLY A 73 -27.75 -18.59 -19.47
C GLY A 73 -27.96 -19.88 -20.26
N GLN A 74 -27.22 -20.96 -19.98
CA GLN A 74 -27.46 -22.26 -20.61
C GLN A 74 -28.75 -22.90 -20.08
N GLU A 75 -29.35 -23.78 -20.87
CA GLU A 75 -30.57 -24.49 -20.51
C GLU A 75 -30.39 -26.00 -20.67
N ALA A 76 -30.94 -26.77 -19.73
CA ALA A 76 -31.13 -28.22 -19.88
C ALA A 76 -32.63 -28.54 -19.97
N LEU A 77 -32.99 -29.43 -20.89
CA LEU A 77 -34.36 -29.86 -21.12
C LEU A 77 -34.50 -31.35 -20.80
N ILE A 78 -35.34 -31.68 -19.83
CA ILE A 78 -35.66 -33.07 -19.50
C ILE A 78 -37.15 -33.28 -19.72
N LYS A 79 -37.53 -34.32 -20.47
CA LYS A 79 -38.94 -34.63 -20.70
C LYS A 79 -39.66 -34.84 -19.37
N LYS A 80 -40.84 -34.26 -19.22
CA LYS A 80 -41.62 -34.33 -17.97
C LYS A 80 -41.99 -35.76 -17.58
N GLU A 81 -42.12 -36.65 -18.56
CA GLU A 81 -42.37 -38.09 -18.35
C GLU A 81 -41.17 -38.82 -17.71
N LEU A 82 -39.97 -38.25 -17.75
CA LEU A 82 -38.75 -38.84 -17.15
C LEU A 82 -38.49 -38.29 -15.74
N THR A 83 -39.08 -37.15 -15.38
CA THR A 83 -38.91 -36.52 -14.07
C THR A 83 -39.93 -37.07 -13.06
N ALA A 84 -39.47 -37.54 -11.90
CA ALA A 84 -40.32 -37.96 -10.79
C ALA A 84 -40.52 -36.85 -9.75
N GLY A 85 -39.51 -36.03 -9.49
CA GLY A 85 -39.61 -34.91 -8.56
C GLY A 85 -38.31 -34.11 -8.45
N LEU A 86 -38.40 -32.90 -7.93
CA LEU A 86 -37.25 -32.06 -7.59
C LEU A 86 -37.35 -31.67 -6.12
N GLU A 87 -36.37 -32.06 -5.34
CA GLU A 87 -36.20 -31.61 -3.96
C GLU A 87 -35.20 -30.46 -3.94
N THR A 88 -35.49 -29.40 -3.19
CA THR A 88 -34.63 -28.22 -3.07
C THR A 88 -34.40 -27.90 -1.60
N ASP A 89 -33.18 -27.53 -1.26
CA ASP A 89 -32.77 -27.04 0.05
C ASP A 89 -32.00 -25.74 -0.15
N SER A 90 -32.71 -24.62 0.02
CA SER A 90 -32.16 -23.27 -0.16
C SER A 90 -31.14 -22.90 0.90
N SER A 91 -31.21 -23.50 2.10
CA SER A 91 -30.18 -23.27 3.11
C SER A 91 -28.87 -23.83 2.60
N ASN A 92 -28.85 -25.10 2.15
CA ASN A 92 -27.63 -25.78 1.66
C ASN A 92 -27.29 -25.54 0.18
N TRP A 93 -27.96 -24.60 -0.50
CA TRP A 93 -27.77 -24.31 -1.93
C TRP A 93 -27.88 -25.54 -2.83
N SER A 94 -28.67 -26.53 -2.42
CA SER A 94 -28.67 -27.84 -3.07
C SER A 94 -30.04 -28.19 -3.63
N ALA A 95 -30.03 -28.95 -4.71
CA ALA A 95 -31.20 -29.54 -5.31
C ALA A 95 -30.92 -30.97 -5.75
N LYS A 96 -31.97 -31.78 -5.82
CA LYS A 96 -31.87 -33.19 -6.20
C LYS A 96 -33.04 -33.53 -7.10
N LEU A 97 -32.74 -33.76 -8.38
CA LEU A 97 -33.71 -34.21 -9.37
C LEU A 97 -33.81 -35.73 -9.31
N THR A 98 -35.01 -36.24 -9.03
CA THR A 98 -35.31 -37.68 -9.06
C THR A 98 -35.97 -38.02 -10.39
N LEU A 99 -35.47 -39.05 -11.06
CA LEU A 99 -36.02 -39.59 -12.31
C LEU A 99 -37.00 -40.74 -12.03
N GLN A 100 -37.85 -41.07 -13.00
CA GLN A 100 -38.84 -42.15 -12.88
C GLN A 100 -38.22 -43.55 -12.74
N ASP A 101 -36.98 -43.74 -13.21
CA ASP A 101 -36.22 -44.97 -13.03
C ASP A 101 -35.56 -45.08 -11.64
N GLY A 102 -35.72 -44.06 -10.79
CA GLY A 102 -35.16 -43.98 -9.44
C GLY A 102 -33.80 -43.29 -9.37
N ALA A 103 -33.16 -42.97 -10.51
CA ALA A 103 -31.88 -42.27 -10.53
C ALA A 103 -32.02 -40.86 -9.92
N GLN A 104 -30.99 -40.43 -9.19
CA GLN A 104 -30.95 -39.13 -8.52
C GLN A 104 -29.79 -38.30 -9.05
N LEU A 105 -30.12 -37.14 -9.62
CA LEU A 105 -29.16 -36.20 -10.18
C LEU A 105 -29.01 -35.01 -9.22
N PRO A 106 -27.81 -34.78 -8.67
CA PRO A 106 -27.55 -33.63 -7.83
C PRO A 106 -27.45 -32.34 -8.67
N ALA A 107 -27.80 -31.23 -8.05
CA ALA A 107 -27.70 -29.91 -8.64
C ALA A 107 -27.56 -28.84 -7.55
N TYR A 108 -27.23 -27.62 -7.97
CA TYR A 108 -27.21 -26.45 -7.09
C TYR A 108 -28.32 -25.48 -7.45
N ILE A 109 -28.91 -24.86 -6.44
CA ILE A 109 -29.85 -23.74 -6.57
C ILE A 109 -29.31 -22.56 -5.77
N LEU A 110 -29.77 -21.36 -6.11
CA LEU A 110 -29.40 -20.17 -5.37
C LEU A 110 -29.94 -20.27 -3.94
N GLY A 111 -29.05 -20.24 -2.95
CA GLY A 111 -29.42 -20.15 -1.55
C GLY A 111 -29.48 -18.71 -1.05
N ASP A 112 -29.91 -18.55 0.20
CA ASP A 112 -30.08 -17.24 0.85
C ASP A 112 -29.05 -16.95 1.95
N THR A 113 -28.16 -17.91 2.22
CA THR A 113 -27.25 -17.87 3.36
C THR A 113 -25.79 -18.00 2.92
N ILE A 114 -24.93 -17.10 3.40
CA ILE A 114 -23.48 -17.24 3.35
C ILE A 114 -23.02 -17.97 4.61
N TYR A 115 -22.26 -19.06 4.46
CA TYR A 115 -21.68 -19.81 5.57
C TYR A 115 -20.34 -19.22 5.98
N VAL A 116 -20.24 -18.83 7.25
CA VAL A 116 -19.00 -18.32 7.85
C VAL A 116 -18.65 -19.28 8.97
N ASP A 117 -17.56 -20.01 8.79
CA ASP A 117 -17.12 -21.08 9.67
C ASP A 117 -16.46 -20.53 10.93
N SER A 118 -15.69 -19.44 10.79
CA SER A 118 -15.08 -18.74 11.92
C SER A 118 -14.74 -17.29 11.60
N ILE A 119 -14.67 -16.49 12.66
CA ILE A 119 -14.21 -15.10 12.65
C ILE A 119 -13.14 -14.98 13.73
N THR A 120 -11.92 -14.62 13.34
CA THR A 120 -10.83 -14.37 14.29
C THR A 120 -10.42 -12.91 14.19
N VAL A 121 -10.74 -12.12 15.20
CA VAL A 121 -10.27 -10.73 15.34
C VAL A 121 -8.81 -10.75 15.77
N ASP A 122 -8.00 -9.86 15.19
CA ASP A 122 -6.56 -9.76 15.45
C ASP A 122 -5.85 -11.13 15.40
N PRO A 123 -5.89 -11.82 14.26
CA PRO A 123 -5.48 -13.22 14.18
C PRO A 123 -4.01 -13.47 14.55
N PHE A 124 -3.18 -12.44 14.55
CA PHE A 124 -1.75 -12.51 14.88
C PHE A 124 -1.35 -11.67 16.11
N GLY A 125 -2.28 -10.95 16.74
CA GLY A 125 -2.05 -10.19 17.98
C GLY A 125 -1.32 -8.85 17.79
N THR A 126 -1.12 -8.42 16.55
CA THR A 126 -0.28 -7.27 16.18
C THR A 126 -1.00 -6.30 15.25
N ALA A 127 -2.22 -6.61 14.79
CA ALA A 127 -3.04 -5.72 13.98
C ALA A 127 -4.49 -5.71 14.50
N PRO A 128 -4.76 -5.04 15.64
CA PRO A 128 -6.01 -5.16 16.39
C PRO A 128 -7.27 -4.67 15.67
N LEU A 129 -7.09 -3.93 14.57
CA LEU A 129 -8.16 -3.40 13.72
C LEU A 129 -8.40 -4.23 12.46
N SER A 130 -8.07 -5.51 12.55
CA SER A 130 -8.26 -6.49 11.49
C SER A 130 -8.97 -7.74 12.00
N ALA A 131 -9.51 -8.52 11.06
CA ALA A 131 -10.01 -9.86 11.32
C ALA A 131 -9.76 -10.78 10.12
N ARG A 132 -9.79 -12.09 10.36
CA ARG A 132 -9.81 -13.12 9.32
C ARG A 132 -11.07 -13.94 9.42
N LEU A 133 -11.79 -14.05 8.31
CA LEU A 133 -12.96 -14.92 8.16
C LEU A 133 -12.57 -16.20 7.43
N ALA A 134 -13.08 -17.34 7.89
CA ALA A 134 -13.11 -18.56 7.11
C ALA A 134 -14.54 -18.84 6.64
N ALA A 135 -14.72 -19.13 5.36
CA ALA A 135 -16.03 -19.40 4.78
C ALA A 135 -15.95 -20.53 3.75
N SER A 136 -16.91 -21.45 3.80
CA SER A 136 -17.01 -22.58 2.89
C SER A 136 -18.36 -22.53 2.16
N MET A 137 -18.33 -22.47 0.84
CA MET A 137 -19.52 -22.36 0.00
C MET A 137 -19.74 -23.65 -0.82
N PRO A 138 -21.00 -24.08 -1.03
CA PRO A 138 -21.31 -25.30 -1.80
C PRO A 138 -20.87 -25.25 -3.27
N VAL A 139 -20.77 -24.03 -3.82
CA VAL A 139 -20.37 -23.74 -5.20
C VAL A 139 -19.16 -22.82 -5.21
N LYS A 140 -18.38 -22.84 -6.29
CA LYS A 140 -17.24 -21.91 -6.44
C LYS A 140 -17.73 -20.49 -6.60
N GLY A 141 -17.11 -19.53 -5.94
CA GLY A 141 -17.38 -18.11 -6.11
C GLY A 141 -16.23 -17.28 -5.57
N ARG A 142 -16.41 -15.97 -5.49
CA ARG A 142 -15.47 -15.07 -4.82
C ARG A 142 -16.19 -14.16 -3.84
N PHE A 143 -15.46 -13.58 -2.89
CA PHE A 143 -16.06 -12.71 -1.88
C PHE A 143 -15.77 -11.24 -2.13
N GLY A 144 -16.75 -10.40 -1.84
CA GLY A 144 -16.57 -8.98 -1.55
C GLY A 144 -16.84 -8.71 -0.08
N VAL A 145 -16.09 -7.80 0.51
CA VAL A 145 -16.24 -7.33 1.89
C VAL A 145 -16.37 -5.83 1.90
N VAL A 146 -17.27 -5.30 2.72
CA VAL A 146 -17.37 -3.88 3.04
C VAL A 146 -17.47 -3.72 4.54
N VAL A 147 -16.47 -3.10 5.15
CA VAL A 147 -16.57 -2.58 6.52
C VAL A 147 -17.30 -1.26 6.46
N GLN A 148 -18.48 -1.19 7.07
CA GLN A 148 -19.32 0.00 7.03
C GLN A 148 -18.71 1.13 7.84
N GLY A 149 -18.96 2.36 7.37
CA GLY A 149 -18.59 3.57 8.09
C GLY A 149 -19.37 3.71 9.41
N ARG A 150 -18.73 4.26 10.43
CA ARG A 150 -19.40 4.55 11.71
C ARG A 150 -20.21 5.85 11.61
N GLY A 151 -21.51 5.77 11.86
CA GLY A 151 -22.41 6.94 11.82
C GLY A 151 -22.83 7.34 10.40
N GLU A 152 -23.48 8.50 10.24
CA GLU A 152 -24.00 8.96 8.94
C GLU A 152 -22.90 9.36 7.96
N ASP A 153 -21.78 9.90 8.46
CA ASP A 153 -20.66 10.42 7.65
C ASP A 153 -19.43 9.49 7.62
N GLY A 154 -19.56 8.29 8.18
CA GLY A 154 -18.48 7.32 8.25
C GLY A 154 -18.10 6.79 6.86
N ILE A 155 -16.80 6.53 6.66
CA ILE A 155 -16.27 6.08 5.37
C ILE A 155 -16.30 4.55 5.31
N PRO A 156 -17.09 3.94 4.40
CA PRO A 156 -17.03 2.51 4.18
C PRO A 156 -15.73 2.13 3.46
N ILE A 157 -15.15 1.00 3.84
CA ILE A 157 -13.95 0.46 3.20
C ILE A 157 -14.30 -0.92 2.66
N GLY A 158 -14.18 -1.09 1.35
CA GLY A 158 -14.53 -2.33 0.69
C GLY A 158 -13.49 -2.83 -0.29
N HIS A 159 -13.51 -4.14 -0.54
CA HIS A 159 -12.66 -4.82 -1.49
C HIS A 159 -13.31 -6.11 -1.99
N ALA A 160 -13.01 -6.49 -3.23
CA ALA A 160 -13.42 -7.76 -3.82
C ALA A 160 -12.20 -8.61 -4.09
N PHE A 161 -12.24 -9.86 -3.63
CA PHE A 161 -11.10 -10.77 -3.69
C PHE A 161 -11.12 -11.58 -4.98
N GLU A 162 -9.95 -11.80 -5.58
CA GLU A 162 -9.80 -12.56 -6.82
C GLU A 162 -10.03 -14.08 -6.71
N PRO A 163 -9.63 -14.78 -5.63
CA PRO A 163 -9.76 -16.24 -5.56
C PRO A 163 -11.20 -16.75 -5.77
N TYR A 164 -11.41 -17.47 -6.88
CA TYR A 164 -12.68 -18.09 -7.25
C TYR A 164 -12.72 -19.58 -6.86
N THR A 165 -13.12 -19.88 -5.62
CA THR A 165 -13.02 -21.22 -5.02
C THR A 165 -14.24 -21.54 -4.16
N ASN A 166 -14.24 -22.69 -3.48
CA ASN A 166 -15.28 -23.06 -2.51
C ASN A 166 -14.87 -22.72 -1.06
N GLU A 167 -13.58 -22.64 -0.77
CA GLU A 167 -13.04 -22.42 0.58
C GLU A 167 -12.27 -21.11 0.60
N HIS A 168 -12.63 -20.22 1.52
CA HIS A 168 -12.11 -18.87 1.55
C HIS A 168 -11.51 -18.51 2.89
N LYS A 169 -10.35 -17.84 2.83
CA LYS A 169 -9.78 -17.08 3.93
C LYS A 169 -9.83 -15.61 3.54
N ILE A 170 -10.69 -14.85 4.20
CA ILE A 170 -11.03 -13.48 3.80
C ILE A 170 -10.47 -12.53 4.84
N PRO A 171 -9.47 -11.69 4.50
CA PRO A 171 -9.04 -10.62 5.39
C PRO A 171 -10.11 -9.53 5.47
N VAL A 172 -10.34 -9.01 6.66
CA VAL A 172 -11.21 -7.86 6.94
C VAL A 172 -10.35 -6.80 7.60
N LEU A 173 -10.07 -5.74 6.86
CA LEU A 173 -9.27 -4.57 7.25
C LEU A 173 -10.17 -3.35 7.38
N GLY A 174 -9.73 -2.36 8.16
CA GLY A 174 -10.44 -1.09 8.29
C GLY A 174 -11.46 -1.07 9.42
N LEU A 175 -11.37 -1.97 10.41
CA LEU A 175 -12.27 -1.97 11.56
C LEU A 175 -11.97 -0.76 12.46
N TYR A 176 -13.00 -0.21 13.10
CA TYR A 176 -12.86 0.82 14.12
C TYR A 176 -12.50 0.20 15.48
N PRO A 177 -11.74 0.89 16.35
CA PRO A 177 -11.42 0.45 17.72
C PRO A 177 -12.64 0.53 18.65
N GLU A 178 -12.69 -0.36 19.65
CA GLU A 178 -13.71 -0.41 20.71
C GLU A 178 -15.17 -0.38 20.19
N TYR A 179 -15.39 -0.91 18.99
CA TYR A 179 -16.63 -0.74 18.25
C TYR A 179 -17.21 -2.09 17.82
N GLU A 180 -18.54 -2.16 17.72
CA GLU A 180 -19.22 -3.26 17.06
C GLU A 180 -19.34 -2.89 15.58
N ASN A 181 -18.36 -3.33 14.80
CA ASN A 181 -18.27 -3.02 13.38
C ASN A 181 -19.31 -3.80 12.59
N GLU A 182 -20.01 -3.14 11.68
CA GLU A 182 -20.88 -3.79 10.71
C GLU A 182 -20.10 -4.10 9.44
N VAL A 183 -20.12 -5.37 9.03
CA VAL A 183 -19.34 -5.87 7.90
C VAL A 183 -20.28 -6.61 6.95
N ASP A 184 -20.43 -6.09 5.75
CA ASP A 184 -21.22 -6.72 4.71
C ASP A 184 -20.35 -7.64 3.85
N LEU A 185 -20.78 -8.89 3.73
CA LEU A 185 -20.23 -9.87 2.81
C LEU A 185 -21.12 -10.00 1.59
N ALA A 186 -20.53 -10.10 0.41
CA ALA A 186 -21.18 -10.60 -0.79
C ALA A 186 -20.43 -11.80 -1.34
N PHE A 187 -21.16 -12.86 -1.66
CA PHE A 187 -20.63 -13.98 -2.42
C PHE A 187 -21.04 -13.82 -3.88
N LEU A 188 -20.07 -13.88 -4.77
CA LEU A 188 -20.19 -13.42 -6.15
C LEU A 188 -19.96 -14.56 -7.13
N GLY A 189 -20.71 -14.51 -8.22
CA GLY A 189 -20.52 -15.35 -9.39
C GLY A 189 -19.37 -14.89 -10.29
N PRO A 190 -19.12 -15.61 -11.39
CA PRO A 190 -17.98 -15.37 -12.27
C PRO A 190 -18.04 -14.01 -12.97
N GLU A 191 -19.24 -13.49 -13.24
CA GLU A 191 -19.47 -12.19 -13.89
C GLU A 191 -19.67 -11.05 -12.87
N GLY A 192 -19.31 -11.28 -11.59
CA GLY A 192 -19.50 -10.31 -10.51
C GLY A 192 -20.94 -10.16 -10.02
N GLN A 193 -21.88 -10.97 -10.52
CA GLN A 193 -23.26 -10.97 -10.04
C GLN A 193 -23.31 -11.44 -8.58
N VAL A 194 -24.10 -10.74 -7.76
CA VAL A 194 -24.29 -11.09 -6.35
C VAL A 194 -25.17 -12.33 -6.26
N ARG A 195 -24.63 -13.41 -5.68
CA ARG A 195 -25.37 -14.65 -5.42
C ARG A 195 -26.03 -14.64 -4.03
N ALA A 196 -25.32 -14.15 -3.03
CA ALA A 196 -25.87 -13.95 -1.68
C ALA A 196 -25.13 -12.83 -0.97
N THR A 197 -25.77 -12.29 0.07
CA THR A 197 -25.16 -11.30 0.97
C THR A 197 -25.36 -11.71 2.42
N ARG A 198 -24.49 -11.23 3.30
CA ARG A 198 -24.62 -11.43 4.75
C ARG A 198 -23.99 -10.26 5.49
N ASN A 199 -24.76 -9.64 6.38
CA ASN A 199 -24.23 -8.68 7.34
C ASN A 199 -23.69 -9.43 8.57
N LEU A 200 -22.50 -9.04 9.02
CA LEU A 200 -21.83 -9.54 10.21
C LEU A 200 -21.58 -8.39 11.19
N ARG A 201 -21.46 -8.75 12.46
CA ARG A 201 -21.00 -7.83 13.52
C ARG A 201 -19.69 -8.33 14.08
N ILE A 202 -18.65 -7.49 14.04
CA ILE A 202 -17.31 -7.82 14.53
C ILE A 202 -16.91 -6.83 15.61
N ARG A 203 -16.75 -7.32 16.85
CA ARG A 203 -16.35 -6.50 18.00
C ARG A 203 -14.83 -6.43 18.10
N THR A 204 -14.27 -5.22 18.14
CA THR A 204 -12.84 -4.97 18.37
C THR A 204 -12.58 -4.47 19.80
N GLY A 205 -11.33 -4.66 20.26
CA GLY A 205 -10.82 -4.09 21.51
C GLY A 205 -10.27 -2.67 21.34
N GLY A 206 -9.66 -2.15 22.40
CA GLY A 206 -8.94 -0.88 22.35
C GLY A 206 -7.55 -1.01 21.74
N VAL A 207 -7.05 0.08 21.16
CA VAL A 207 -5.69 0.18 20.63
C VAL A 207 -4.86 1.04 21.58
N PRO A 208 -3.69 0.58 22.06
CA PRO A 208 -2.80 1.38 22.88
C PRO A 208 -2.32 2.63 22.14
N GLY A 209 -2.30 3.77 22.83
CA GLY A 209 -1.92 5.06 22.25
C GLY A 209 -2.97 5.55 21.26
N ARG A 210 -3.86 6.45 21.70
CA ARG A 210 -4.92 6.99 20.83
C ARG A 210 -4.38 8.14 19.99
N LEU A 211 -4.26 7.91 18.69
CA LEU A 211 -4.02 8.96 17.70
C LEU A 211 -5.24 9.90 17.69
N THR A 212 -5.00 11.19 17.85
CA THR A 212 -6.02 12.21 17.64
C THR A 212 -5.69 12.96 16.35
N VAL A 213 -6.67 13.04 15.46
CA VAL A 213 -6.53 13.75 14.19
C VAL A 213 -7.54 14.90 14.17
N ASN A 214 -7.04 16.11 13.98
CA ASN A 214 -7.87 17.30 13.83
C ASN A 214 -7.93 17.66 12.35
N ILE A 215 -9.09 17.50 11.73
CA ILE A 215 -9.32 17.84 10.32
C ILE A 215 -9.73 19.31 10.23
N PHE A 216 -9.01 20.08 9.41
CA PHE A 216 -9.31 21.49 9.11
C PHE A 216 -9.96 21.66 7.74
N ARG A 217 -9.68 20.74 6.81
CA ARG A 217 -10.26 20.70 5.47
C ARG A 217 -10.39 19.27 4.98
N ASP A 218 -11.51 18.97 4.34
CA ASP A 218 -11.78 17.70 3.67
C ASP A 218 -12.72 17.95 2.48
N GLU A 219 -12.12 18.08 1.30
CA GLU A 219 -12.76 18.23 0.00
C GLU A 219 -12.46 17.01 -0.90
N LEU A 220 -11.95 15.93 -0.30
CA LEU A 220 -11.65 14.70 -1.02
C LEU A 220 -12.94 14.07 -1.57
N PRO A 221 -12.89 13.44 -2.77
CA PRO A 221 -14.07 12.90 -3.39
C PRO A 221 -14.64 11.73 -2.57
N PRO A 222 -15.98 11.53 -2.53
CA PRO A 222 -16.65 10.49 -1.72
C PRO A 222 -16.25 9.01 -1.99
N GLY A 223 -15.34 8.75 -2.93
CA GLY A 223 -14.78 7.42 -3.23
C GLY A 223 -13.30 7.28 -2.91
N ASP A 224 -12.68 8.28 -2.27
CA ASP A 224 -11.28 8.20 -1.88
C ASP A 224 -11.10 7.57 -0.51
N ALA A 225 -11.16 6.24 -0.46
CA ALA A 225 -10.90 5.46 0.75
C ALA A 225 -9.39 5.31 1.08
N GLY A 226 -8.55 6.26 0.63
CA GLY A 226 -7.14 6.28 0.99
C GLY A 226 -6.95 6.47 2.49
N ILE A 227 -6.03 5.70 3.07
CA ILE A 227 -5.64 5.76 4.47
C ILE A 227 -4.31 6.46 4.57
N PHE A 228 -4.24 7.46 5.45
CA PHE A 228 -3.01 8.16 5.82
C PHE A 228 -2.30 7.35 6.88
N PHE A 229 -1.14 6.79 6.52
CA PHE A 229 -0.25 6.08 7.42
C PHE A 229 0.82 7.03 7.93
N VAL A 230 1.03 7.01 9.25
CA VAL A 230 2.07 7.80 9.90
C VAL A 230 3.05 6.84 10.56
N SER A 231 4.33 6.96 10.23
CA SER A 231 5.42 6.16 10.80
C SER A 231 5.99 6.80 12.08
N ASP A 232 6.67 5.99 12.90
CA ASP A 232 7.00 6.23 14.32
C ASP A 232 5.78 6.19 15.27
N VAL A 233 4.60 5.89 14.71
CA VAL A 233 3.37 5.60 15.45
C VAL A 233 2.60 4.39 14.89
N GLU A 234 2.97 3.91 13.70
CA GLU A 234 2.41 2.74 13.00
C GLU A 234 0.88 2.72 12.99
N ARG A 235 0.27 3.87 12.67
CA ARG A 235 -1.19 4.05 12.63
C ARG A 235 -1.63 4.50 11.24
N GLY A 236 -2.79 3.99 10.81
CA GLY A 236 -3.49 4.42 9.61
C GLY A 236 -4.85 5.03 9.95
N PHE A 237 -5.14 6.24 9.48
CA PHE A 237 -6.42 6.92 9.67
C PHE A 237 -7.08 7.31 8.34
N ASP A 238 -8.42 7.36 8.31
CA ASP A 238 -9.18 7.80 7.13
C ASP A 238 -9.33 9.33 7.08
N HIS A 239 -9.88 9.89 6.00
CA HIS A 239 -10.02 11.34 5.88
C HIS A 239 -11.06 11.98 6.83
N ARG A 240 -11.74 11.20 7.69
CA ARG A 240 -12.47 11.74 8.85
C ARG A 240 -11.62 11.77 10.13
N GLY A 241 -10.36 11.36 10.06
CA GLY A 241 -9.46 11.28 11.21
C GLY A 241 -9.69 10.05 12.09
N GLU A 242 -10.50 9.09 11.65
CA GLU A 242 -10.77 7.87 12.41
C GLU A 242 -9.67 6.84 12.19
N LEU A 243 -9.24 6.17 13.26
CA LEU A 243 -8.23 5.12 13.20
C LEU A 243 -8.82 3.86 12.53
N ARG A 244 -8.23 3.43 11.42
CA ARG A 244 -8.70 2.27 10.60
C ARG A 244 -7.69 1.14 10.51
N TRP A 245 -6.44 1.38 10.90
CA TRP A 245 -5.41 0.37 10.99
C TRP A 245 -4.37 0.75 12.04
N ALA A 246 -3.79 -0.24 12.70
CA ALA A 246 -2.72 -0.04 13.67
C ALA A 246 -1.85 -1.28 13.72
N TYR A 247 -0.54 -1.10 13.87
CA TYR A 247 0.39 -2.16 14.23
C TYR A 247 0.80 -2.04 15.70
N THR A 248 0.78 -3.15 16.42
CA THR A 248 1.13 -3.24 17.85
C THR A 248 2.17 -4.32 18.13
N GLY A 249 2.86 -4.80 17.10
CA GLY A 249 3.97 -5.73 17.24
C GLY A 249 5.28 -5.04 17.63
N ASP A 250 6.39 -5.76 17.48
CA ASP A 250 7.73 -5.20 17.62
C ASP A 250 8.06 -4.42 16.36
N GLY A 251 8.16 -3.11 16.48
CA GLY A 251 8.32 -2.24 15.33
C GLY A 251 8.46 -0.78 15.72
N ARG A 252 9.40 -0.05 15.10
CA ARG A 252 9.57 1.38 15.32
C ARG A 252 9.13 2.23 14.14
N HIS A 253 9.48 1.84 12.92
CA HIS A 253 9.13 2.59 11.72
C HIS A 253 8.40 1.70 10.74
N LEU A 254 7.20 2.12 10.34
CA LEU A 254 6.55 1.62 9.14
C LEU A 254 7.20 2.28 7.91
N TYR A 255 7.74 1.49 7.00
CA TYR A 255 8.23 1.99 5.71
C TYR A 255 7.17 1.79 4.62
N GLN A 256 7.57 1.91 3.36
CA GLN A 256 6.66 1.84 2.22
C GLN A 256 5.82 0.55 2.21
N LYS A 257 4.56 0.67 1.78
CA LYS A 257 3.73 -0.48 1.40
C LYS A 257 4.33 -1.16 0.16
N LEU A 258 4.57 -2.46 0.26
CA LEU A 258 5.12 -3.31 -0.80
C LEU A 258 4.09 -3.56 -1.92
N ALA A 259 4.56 -3.99 -3.09
CA ALA A 259 3.73 -4.33 -4.24
C ALA A 259 2.77 -5.49 -3.97
N ASN A 260 3.11 -6.41 -3.05
CA ASN A 260 2.23 -7.50 -2.60
C ASN A 260 1.27 -7.09 -1.47
N GLY A 261 1.25 -5.80 -1.09
CA GLY A 261 0.36 -5.25 -0.07
C GLY A 261 0.82 -5.36 1.37
N ASN A 262 1.97 -6.00 1.60
CA ASN A 262 2.57 -6.06 2.92
C ASN A 262 3.25 -4.73 3.27
N PHE A 263 3.57 -4.57 4.53
CA PHE A 263 4.48 -3.52 4.99
C PHE A 263 5.81 -4.14 5.40
N VAL A 264 6.86 -3.32 5.40
CA VAL A 264 8.10 -3.59 6.11
C VAL A 264 8.19 -2.69 7.33
N VAL A 265 8.68 -3.25 8.44
CA VAL A 265 8.82 -2.55 9.71
C VAL A 265 10.20 -2.83 10.31
N SER A 266 10.86 -1.80 10.85
CA SER A 266 12.14 -1.98 11.58
C SER A 266 11.88 -2.48 12.99
N ASP A 267 12.60 -3.51 13.43
CA ASP A 267 12.39 -4.11 14.75
C ASP A 267 13.12 -3.31 15.84
N ILE A 268 12.57 -3.24 17.06
CA ILE A 268 13.24 -2.54 18.18
C ILE A 268 14.36 -3.41 18.77
N ALA A 269 14.15 -4.73 18.81
CA ALA A 269 15.08 -5.67 19.40
C ALA A 269 16.46 -5.64 18.72
N GLY A 270 17.53 -5.56 19.54
CA GLY A 270 18.91 -5.54 19.04
C GLY A 270 19.36 -4.21 18.43
N GLY A 271 18.47 -3.21 18.35
CA GLY A 271 18.77 -1.86 17.89
C GLY A 271 19.43 -0.97 18.94
N VAL A 272 19.86 0.22 18.50
CA VAL A 272 20.39 1.30 19.35
C VAL A 272 19.79 2.62 18.87
N SER A 273 19.14 3.38 19.76
CA SER A 273 18.41 4.58 19.36
C SER A 273 17.34 4.27 18.30
N TYR A 274 17.36 4.94 17.15
CA TYR A 274 16.50 4.70 15.98
C TYR A 274 17.07 3.69 14.98
N HIS A 275 18.28 3.15 15.25
CA HIS A 275 18.88 2.12 14.42
C HIS A 275 18.40 0.73 14.82
N SER A 276 18.19 -0.15 13.83
CA SER A 276 17.66 -1.50 14.04
C SER A 276 18.59 -2.57 13.48
N ALA A 277 18.76 -3.69 14.19
CA ALA A 277 19.57 -4.82 13.71
C ALA A 277 18.84 -5.65 12.65
N THR A 278 17.50 -5.59 12.66
CA THR A 278 16.64 -6.39 11.79
C THR A 278 15.43 -5.57 11.33
N PHE A 279 14.82 -6.03 10.24
CA PHE A 279 13.49 -5.60 9.83
C PHE A 279 12.62 -6.80 9.46
N SER A 280 11.31 -6.63 9.55
CA SER A 280 10.32 -7.67 9.29
C SER A 280 9.37 -7.25 8.18
N GLU A 281 9.07 -8.18 7.26
CA GLU A 281 7.92 -8.07 6.37
C GLU A 281 6.67 -8.54 7.12
N ILE A 282 5.62 -7.71 7.13
CA ILE A 282 4.35 -7.99 7.82
C ILE A 282 3.16 -7.85 6.88
N THR A 283 2.19 -8.74 7.01
CA THR A 283 0.91 -8.57 6.31
C THR A 283 0.05 -7.48 6.95
N MET A 284 -0.96 -6.99 6.23
CA MET A 284 -1.95 -6.07 6.80
C MET A 284 -2.77 -6.65 7.96
N LEU A 285 -2.75 -7.99 8.13
CA LEU A 285 -3.34 -8.69 9.29
C LEU A 285 -2.37 -8.80 10.48
N GLY A 286 -1.12 -8.34 10.34
CA GLY A 286 -0.10 -8.38 11.38
C GLY A 286 0.77 -9.65 11.42
N GLU A 287 0.58 -10.58 10.48
CA GLU A 287 1.46 -11.75 10.37
C GLU A 287 2.88 -11.33 9.98
N MET A 288 3.88 -11.69 10.77
CA MET A 288 5.28 -11.61 10.34
C MET A 288 5.54 -12.73 9.32
N VAL A 289 5.84 -12.33 8.09
CA VAL A 289 6.12 -13.23 6.97
C VAL A 289 7.55 -13.72 7.05
N GLN A 290 8.49 -12.78 7.23
CA GLN A 290 9.92 -13.04 7.28
C GLN A 290 10.64 -11.88 7.97
N GLN A 291 11.74 -12.18 8.63
CA GLN A 291 12.64 -11.22 9.26
C GLN A 291 14.02 -11.29 8.59
N TYR A 292 14.69 -10.16 8.48
CA TYR A 292 15.95 -9.98 7.78
C TYR A 292 17.00 -9.37 8.70
N ASP A 293 18.18 -9.99 8.78
CA ASP A 293 19.32 -9.45 9.50
C ASP A 293 20.04 -8.38 8.67
N VAL A 294 20.33 -7.24 9.30
CA VAL A 294 21.07 -6.14 8.67
C VAL A 294 22.38 -5.88 9.42
N PRO A 295 23.54 -6.08 8.78
CA PRO A 295 24.83 -5.79 9.40
C PRO A 295 24.95 -4.30 9.67
N ASN A 296 25.71 -3.95 10.71
CA ASN A 296 26.00 -2.56 11.07
C ASN A 296 24.76 -1.69 11.36
N LEU A 297 23.61 -2.32 11.62
CA LEU A 297 22.33 -1.67 11.90
C LEU A 297 21.80 -0.84 10.73
N MET A 298 20.51 -1.00 10.47
CA MET A 298 19.78 -0.20 9.49
C MET A 298 19.27 1.10 10.09
N HIS A 299 18.91 2.04 9.23
CA HIS A 299 18.24 3.31 9.59
C HIS A 299 17.40 3.80 8.41
N HIS A 300 16.47 4.73 8.69
CA HIS A 300 15.73 5.62 7.77
C HIS A 300 14.99 5.08 6.53
N GLU A 301 15.51 4.08 5.80
CA GLU A 301 14.93 3.64 4.53
C GLU A 301 15.02 2.13 4.28
N ILE A 302 13.90 1.58 3.82
CA ILE A 302 13.78 0.28 3.17
C ILE A 302 12.91 0.48 1.93
N ARG A 303 13.40 0.10 0.75
CA ARG A 303 12.68 0.24 -0.52
C ARG A 303 12.67 -1.08 -1.30
N GLU A 304 11.50 -1.48 -1.79
CA GLU A 304 11.37 -2.65 -2.67
C GLU A 304 11.87 -2.32 -4.07
N LEU A 305 12.64 -3.25 -4.65
CA LEU A 305 13.08 -3.25 -6.03
C LEU A 305 12.08 -3.99 -6.93
N PRO A 306 12.07 -3.73 -8.25
CA PRO A 306 11.18 -4.45 -9.19
C PRO A 306 11.39 -5.97 -9.23
N ASN A 307 12.58 -6.44 -8.86
CA ASN A 307 12.89 -7.87 -8.72
C ASN A 307 12.36 -8.48 -7.40
N GLY A 308 11.78 -7.66 -6.51
CA GLY A 308 11.26 -8.04 -5.20
C GLY A 308 12.27 -7.95 -4.06
N ASN A 309 13.54 -7.63 -4.31
CA ASN A 309 14.56 -7.44 -3.27
C ASN A 309 14.38 -6.11 -2.53
N PHE A 310 15.14 -5.91 -1.45
CA PHE A 310 15.10 -4.68 -0.67
C PHE A 310 16.41 -3.91 -0.78
N LEU A 311 16.33 -2.61 -1.07
CA LEU A 311 17.37 -1.65 -0.75
C LEU A 311 17.20 -1.22 0.71
N VAL A 312 18.30 -1.19 1.46
CA VAL A 312 18.30 -0.82 2.88
C VAL A 312 19.44 0.16 3.16
N ALA A 313 19.15 1.24 3.87
CA ALA A 313 20.17 2.16 4.36
C ALA A 313 20.80 1.62 5.66
N THR A 314 22.14 1.64 5.74
CA THR A 314 22.92 1.10 6.86
C THR A 314 24.22 1.89 7.05
N ASN A 315 25.11 1.40 7.92
CA ASN A 315 26.34 2.06 8.33
C ASN A 315 27.59 1.37 7.76
N SER A 316 28.63 2.16 7.51
CA SER A 316 29.95 1.66 7.11
C SER A 316 30.62 0.83 8.20
N ALA A 317 30.42 1.21 9.47
CA ALA A 317 31.01 0.61 10.66
C ALA A 317 29.98 -0.05 11.61
N PRO A 318 30.36 -1.09 12.39
CA PRO A 318 29.51 -1.65 13.43
C PRO A 318 29.45 -0.75 14.67
N PHE A 319 28.35 -0.84 15.42
CA PHE A 319 28.22 -0.19 16.72
C PHE A 319 28.90 -1.02 17.82
N ALA A 320 29.93 -0.47 18.48
CA ALA A 320 30.66 -1.14 19.55
C ALA A 320 31.16 -0.17 20.63
N ASN A 321 31.08 -0.57 21.91
CA ASN A 321 31.49 0.27 23.04
C ASN A 321 30.80 1.64 23.10
N ASN A 322 29.51 1.69 22.76
CA ASN A 322 28.68 2.90 22.75
C ASN A 322 29.16 3.99 21.78
N ARG A 323 29.73 3.58 20.64
CA ARG A 323 30.18 4.41 19.52
C ARG A 323 30.28 3.56 18.24
N TRP A 324 30.40 4.18 17.09
CA TRP A 324 30.69 3.49 15.83
C TRP A 324 32.18 3.21 15.67
N ASP A 325 32.53 1.99 15.27
CA ASP A 325 33.93 1.56 15.08
C ASP A 325 34.48 2.08 13.74
N GLY A 326 34.84 3.36 13.69
CA GLY A 326 35.30 4.01 12.45
C GLY A 326 34.82 5.44 12.23
N GLU A 327 34.14 6.05 13.22
CA GLU A 327 33.54 7.39 13.23
C GLU A 327 32.42 7.60 12.18
N LEU A 328 32.53 7.06 10.97
CA LEU A 328 31.57 7.29 9.90
C LEU A 328 30.28 6.45 10.04
N GLU A 329 29.13 7.09 9.95
CA GLU A 329 27.80 6.48 10.02
C GLU A 329 26.86 6.98 8.90
N GLU A 330 25.75 6.29 8.73
CA GLU A 330 24.64 6.60 7.83
C GLU A 330 25.02 6.85 6.36
N ASP A 331 25.80 5.93 5.80
CA ASP A 331 26.59 6.17 4.58
C ASP A 331 26.70 4.95 3.64
N VAL A 332 25.90 3.91 3.86
CA VAL A 332 25.91 2.68 3.05
C VAL A 332 24.50 2.31 2.60
N ILE A 333 24.40 1.88 1.34
CA ILE A 333 23.23 1.20 0.78
C ILE A 333 23.59 -0.29 0.64
N ILE A 334 22.70 -1.19 1.04
CA ILE A 334 22.79 -2.62 0.72
C ILE A 334 21.57 -3.09 -0.06
N GLU A 335 21.73 -4.16 -0.84
CA GLU A 335 20.62 -4.93 -1.40
C GLU A 335 20.51 -6.28 -0.70
N VAL A 336 19.31 -6.57 -0.19
CA VAL A 336 18.96 -7.80 0.50
C VAL A 336 18.03 -8.62 -0.39
N ASP A 337 18.42 -9.86 -0.70
CA ASP A 337 17.57 -10.81 -1.39
C ASP A 337 16.38 -11.19 -0.52
N ARG A 338 15.16 -10.96 -1.01
CA ARG A 338 13.95 -11.17 -0.21
C ARG A 338 13.69 -12.64 0.12
N ALA A 339 14.05 -13.56 -0.75
CA ALA A 339 13.78 -14.98 -0.54
C ALA A 339 14.70 -15.59 0.52
N THR A 340 15.96 -15.15 0.56
CA THR A 340 17.02 -15.79 1.37
C THR A 340 17.51 -14.92 2.54
N GLY A 341 17.30 -13.60 2.47
CA GLY A 341 17.89 -12.63 3.37
C GLY A 341 19.38 -12.39 3.16
N GLU A 342 19.97 -12.94 2.10
CA GLU A 342 21.38 -12.71 1.79
C GLU A 342 21.62 -11.29 1.25
N ILE A 343 22.74 -10.70 1.65
CA ILE A 343 23.18 -9.41 1.11
C ILE A 343 23.92 -9.67 -0.18
N ILE A 344 23.34 -9.22 -1.29
CA ILE A 344 23.89 -9.50 -2.62
C ILE A 344 24.67 -8.31 -3.20
N ARG A 345 24.50 -7.11 -2.64
CA ARG A 345 25.22 -5.90 -3.08
C ARG A 345 25.39 -4.88 -1.95
N ARG A 346 26.45 -4.07 -2.06
CA ARG A 346 26.75 -2.96 -1.14
C ARG A 346 27.34 -1.78 -1.91
N TRP A 347 26.82 -0.58 -1.68
CA TRP A 347 27.40 0.69 -2.14
C TRP A 347 27.87 1.47 -0.91
N ASN A 348 29.18 1.64 -0.79
CA ASN A 348 29.77 2.45 0.28
C ASN A 348 29.98 3.87 -0.22
N LEU A 349 29.14 4.81 0.25
CA LEU A 349 29.12 6.17 -0.27
C LEU A 349 30.37 6.96 0.12
N ASN A 350 31.12 6.52 1.14
CA ASN A 350 32.45 7.06 1.47
C ASN A 350 33.47 6.90 0.35
N LEU A 351 33.28 5.91 -0.54
CA LEU A 351 34.18 5.63 -1.66
C LEU A 351 33.71 6.28 -2.97
N ILE A 352 32.50 6.85 -2.98
CA ILE A 352 31.84 7.40 -4.16
C ILE A 352 31.78 8.92 -4.06
N LEU A 353 31.46 9.44 -2.88
CA LEU A 353 31.34 10.86 -2.56
C LEU A 353 32.53 11.34 -1.71
N ASP A 354 32.55 12.64 -1.42
CA ASP A 354 33.57 13.29 -0.59
C ASP A 354 33.09 13.44 0.86
N ASN A 355 33.53 12.52 1.74
CA ASN A 355 33.22 12.58 3.17
C ASN A 355 34.03 13.62 3.96
N GLN A 356 34.90 14.38 3.29
CA GLN A 356 35.61 15.52 3.85
C GLN A 356 34.94 16.85 3.49
N ARG A 357 33.88 16.83 2.67
CA ARG A 357 33.11 18.04 2.32
C ARG A 357 32.51 18.67 3.59
N PRO A 358 32.76 19.97 3.86
CA PRO A 358 32.29 20.63 5.07
C PRO A 358 30.77 20.63 5.19
N ARG A 359 30.28 20.34 6.41
CA ARG A 359 28.86 20.41 6.79
C ARG A 359 28.44 21.84 7.09
N ALA A 360 27.17 22.16 6.80
CA ALA A 360 26.60 23.47 7.11
C ALA A 360 26.38 23.72 8.62
N ASP A 361 26.21 22.67 9.40
CA ASP A 361 26.01 22.76 10.86
C ASP A 361 27.32 22.87 11.67
N GLY A 362 28.48 22.75 11.02
CA GLY A 362 29.80 22.85 11.65
C GLY A 362 30.15 21.72 12.63
N SER A 363 29.39 20.63 12.64
CA SER A 363 29.65 19.47 13.51
C SER A 363 30.72 18.53 12.93
N ASN A 364 31.12 17.50 13.70
CA ASN A 364 32.12 16.52 13.24
C ASN A 364 31.56 15.65 12.10
N ASN A 365 32.47 15.08 11.30
CA ASN A 365 32.12 14.28 10.12
C ASN A 365 31.81 12.81 10.45
N ASP A 366 31.47 12.49 11.70
CA ASP A 366 31.04 11.13 12.07
C ASP A 366 29.78 10.77 11.26
N ASP A 367 28.73 11.58 11.38
CA ASP A 367 27.53 11.48 10.55
C ASP A 367 27.60 12.44 9.34
N TRP A 368 28.59 12.26 8.46
CA TRP A 368 28.87 13.25 7.41
C TRP A 368 27.78 13.36 6.34
N LEU A 369 27.08 12.25 6.03
CA LEU A 369 26.08 12.19 4.96
C LEU A 369 24.67 12.21 5.51
N HIS A 370 24.37 11.36 6.50
CA HIS A 370 23.03 11.10 7.00
C HIS A 370 22.07 10.71 5.87
N LEU A 371 22.34 9.53 5.28
CA LEU A 371 21.52 8.93 4.23
C LEU A 371 20.14 8.59 4.79
N ASN A 372 19.11 9.30 4.32
CA ASN A 372 17.79 9.22 4.93
C ASN A 372 16.68 8.76 3.97
N ALA A 373 16.97 8.63 2.67
CA ALA A 373 16.02 8.10 1.71
C ALA A 373 16.69 7.66 0.40
N ILE A 374 16.10 6.66 -0.23
CA ILE A 374 16.62 5.99 -1.44
C ILE A 374 15.43 5.57 -2.31
N TYR A 375 15.55 5.76 -3.63
CA TYR A 375 14.71 5.06 -4.59
C TYR A 375 15.53 4.50 -5.76
N PHE A 376 14.98 3.47 -6.40
CA PHE A 376 15.52 2.87 -7.62
C PHE A 376 14.85 3.49 -8.85
N ASP A 377 15.66 3.95 -9.79
CA ASP A 377 15.19 4.44 -11.07
C ASP A 377 15.33 3.34 -12.14
N GLU A 378 14.19 2.71 -12.45
CA GLU A 378 14.12 1.64 -13.45
C GLU A 378 14.48 2.09 -14.88
N ALA A 379 14.39 3.40 -15.18
CA ALA A 379 14.56 3.88 -16.55
C ALA A 379 16.01 3.75 -17.03
N ASP A 380 16.98 3.81 -16.13
CA ASP A 380 18.41 3.71 -16.45
C ASP A 380 19.22 2.85 -15.46
N ASN A 381 18.54 2.04 -14.64
CA ASN A 381 19.14 1.11 -13.68
C ASN A 381 20.11 1.82 -12.71
N SER A 382 19.55 2.66 -11.85
CA SER A 382 20.33 3.54 -10.98
C SER A 382 19.64 3.77 -9.64
N LEU A 383 20.41 4.29 -8.68
CA LEU A 383 19.94 4.67 -7.36
C LEU A 383 19.98 6.18 -7.22
N VAL A 384 18.90 6.75 -6.69
CA VAL A 384 18.83 8.15 -6.29
C VAL A 384 18.59 8.21 -4.80
N PHE A 385 19.35 9.05 -4.10
CA PHE A 385 19.29 9.14 -2.66
C PHE A 385 19.52 10.56 -2.17
N SER A 386 19.07 10.85 -0.95
CA SER A 386 19.32 12.11 -0.26
C SER A 386 20.34 11.94 0.87
N GLY A 387 21.25 12.91 0.96
CA GLY A 387 22.19 13.05 2.06
C GLY A 387 21.87 14.32 2.82
N ARG A 388 21.27 14.19 4.00
CA ARG A 388 20.77 15.31 4.79
C ARG A 388 21.90 16.30 5.11
N HIS A 389 23.02 15.84 5.67
CA HIS A 389 24.07 16.73 6.17
C HIS A 389 24.93 17.37 5.09
N GLN A 390 24.84 16.85 3.85
CA GLN A 390 25.48 17.45 2.69
C GLN A 390 24.53 18.30 1.84
N SER A 391 23.26 18.46 2.25
CA SER A 391 22.22 19.16 1.47
C SER A 391 22.19 18.72 0.02
N LEU A 392 22.14 17.40 -0.21
CA LEU A 392 22.22 16.83 -1.55
C LEU A 392 21.14 15.84 -1.85
N VAL A 393 20.82 15.75 -3.14
CA VAL A 393 20.27 14.56 -3.78
C VAL A 393 21.31 14.12 -4.83
N ALA A 394 21.64 12.83 -4.89
CA ALA A 394 22.62 12.33 -5.86
C ALA A 394 22.13 11.06 -6.53
N LYS A 395 22.70 10.77 -7.71
CA LYS A 395 22.41 9.58 -8.51
C LYS A 395 23.68 8.78 -8.78
N ILE A 396 23.62 7.48 -8.58
CA ILE A 396 24.70 6.51 -8.88
C ILE A 396 24.17 5.37 -9.74
N GLY A 397 25.00 4.80 -10.60
CA GLY A 397 24.64 3.58 -11.34
C GLY A 397 24.46 2.39 -10.40
N TYR A 398 23.44 1.57 -10.64
CA TYR A 398 23.15 0.42 -9.79
C TYR A 398 24.26 -0.65 -9.86
N GLU A 399 24.82 -0.91 -11.04
CA GLU A 399 25.80 -2.00 -11.19
C GLU A 399 27.15 -1.69 -10.54
N GLU A 400 27.74 -0.53 -10.85
CA GLU A 400 29.11 -0.20 -10.48
C GLU A 400 29.21 0.86 -9.37
N GLY A 401 28.09 1.49 -9.00
CA GLY A 401 28.08 2.61 -8.05
C GLY A 401 28.73 3.87 -8.62
N ASP A 402 28.81 3.99 -9.94
CA ASP A 402 29.44 5.12 -10.60
C ASP A 402 28.57 6.39 -10.49
N LEU A 403 29.17 7.48 -10.02
CA LEU A 403 28.48 8.75 -9.81
C LEU A 403 27.96 9.30 -11.15
N ARG A 404 26.67 9.67 -11.19
CA ARG A 404 26.00 10.20 -12.39
C ARG A 404 25.78 11.69 -12.30
N TRP A 405 25.24 12.17 -11.19
CA TRP A 405 25.08 13.59 -10.92
C TRP A 405 24.85 13.85 -9.42
N ILE A 406 25.06 15.10 -9.01
CA ILE A 406 24.80 15.64 -7.69
C ILE A 406 23.95 16.91 -7.83
N LEU A 407 22.77 16.93 -7.22
CA LEU A 407 21.97 18.13 -6.97
C LEU A 407 22.36 18.68 -5.59
N ALA A 408 23.30 19.63 -5.56
CA ALA A 408 23.76 20.30 -4.35
C ALA A 408 24.40 21.64 -4.69
N HIS A 409 24.76 22.42 -3.68
CA HIS A 409 25.58 23.61 -3.88
C HIS A 409 27.02 23.24 -4.29
N PRO A 410 27.65 23.91 -5.29
CA PRO A 410 28.98 23.55 -5.79
C PRO A 410 30.12 23.82 -4.79
N ALA A 411 29.92 24.68 -3.80
CA ALA A 411 30.92 24.95 -2.77
C ALA A 411 31.33 23.68 -2.01
N GLY A 412 32.64 23.55 -1.76
CA GLY A 412 33.24 22.44 -1.03
C GLY A 412 33.57 21.20 -1.87
N TRP A 413 33.06 21.08 -3.10
CA TRP A 413 33.35 19.93 -3.96
C TRP A 413 34.73 20.04 -4.64
N GLY A 414 35.51 18.96 -4.54
CA GLY A 414 36.79 18.84 -5.22
C GLY A 414 36.67 18.60 -6.74
N PRO A 415 37.78 18.65 -7.49
CA PRO A 415 37.78 18.48 -8.95
C PRO A 415 37.29 17.11 -9.43
N GLU A 416 37.26 16.10 -8.56
CA GLU A 416 36.76 14.76 -8.88
C GLU A 416 35.21 14.71 -8.89
N HIS A 417 34.54 15.49 -8.05
CA HIS A 417 33.08 15.49 -7.90
C HIS A 417 32.41 16.69 -8.58
N LEU A 418 33.08 17.83 -8.68
CA LEU A 418 32.53 19.06 -9.26
C LEU A 418 31.93 18.86 -10.67
N PRO A 419 32.51 18.04 -11.58
CA PRO A 419 31.91 17.78 -12.89
C PRO A 419 30.53 17.09 -12.85
N PHE A 420 30.17 16.47 -11.73
CA PHE A 420 28.87 15.82 -11.53
C PHE A 420 27.85 16.75 -10.87
N VAL A 421 28.27 17.91 -10.34
CA VAL A 421 27.34 18.87 -9.73
C VAL A 421 26.52 19.54 -10.82
N LEU A 422 25.19 19.38 -10.76
CA LEU A 422 24.26 19.91 -11.75
C LEU A 422 24.26 21.43 -11.72
N THR A 423 24.23 22.04 -12.90
CA THR A 423 24.11 23.49 -13.06
C THR A 423 22.65 23.92 -13.01
N PRO A 424 22.22 24.72 -12.02
CA PRO A 424 20.86 25.23 -11.94
C PRO A 424 20.55 26.20 -13.08
N VAL A 425 19.42 25.98 -13.78
CA VAL A 425 18.97 26.86 -14.88
C VAL A 425 17.49 27.23 -14.73
N LEU A 426 17.15 28.41 -15.25
CA LEU A 426 15.78 28.90 -15.40
C LEU A 426 15.10 28.26 -16.61
N ALA A 427 13.81 28.56 -16.80
CA ALA A 427 13.00 28.00 -17.88
C ALA A 427 13.50 28.34 -19.29
N ASP A 428 14.21 29.46 -19.45
CA ASP A 428 14.82 29.89 -20.71
C ASP A 428 16.26 29.38 -20.90
N GLY A 429 16.78 28.58 -19.96
CA GLY A 429 18.14 28.04 -19.98
C GLY A 429 19.19 28.96 -19.37
N THR A 430 18.83 30.14 -18.85
CA THR A 430 19.77 31.02 -18.14
C THR A 430 20.19 30.38 -16.82
N GLU A 431 21.49 30.38 -16.51
CA GLU A 431 21.99 29.89 -15.22
C GLU A 431 21.41 30.71 -14.06
N VAL A 432 21.08 30.01 -12.97
CA VAL A 432 20.60 30.65 -11.74
C VAL A 432 21.79 31.21 -10.97
N GLU A 433 21.68 32.47 -10.58
CA GLU A 433 22.64 33.09 -9.67
C GLU A 433 22.37 32.60 -8.24
N LEU A 434 23.13 31.58 -7.81
CA LEU A 434 23.15 31.11 -6.42
C LEU A 434 23.57 32.26 -5.48
N GLY A 435 23.02 32.31 -4.27
CA GLY A 435 23.18 33.42 -3.31
C GLY A 435 22.16 34.54 -3.42
N THR A 436 21.51 34.73 -4.57
CA THR A 436 20.38 35.67 -4.72
C THR A 436 19.05 34.97 -4.95
N GLN A 437 19.07 33.71 -5.40
CA GLN A 437 17.88 32.92 -5.71
C GLN A 437 17.84 31.62 -4.92
N ASP A 438 16.73 31.41 -4.21
CA ASP A 438 16.47 30.19 -3.43
C ASP A 438 16.03 29.03 -4.34
N PHE A 439 17.03 28.27 -4.81
CA PHE A 439 16.85 27.20 -5.79
C PHE A 439 17.05 25.79 -5.23
N LEU A 440 18.10 25.57 -4.45
CA LEU A 440 18.57 24.24 -4.06
C LEU A 440 17.79 23.63 -2.89
N PRO A 441 17.78 22.29 -2.75
CA PRO A 441 17.29 21.65 -1.55
C PRO A 441 18.32 21.76 -0.41
N TYR A 442 17.86 21.94 0.82
CA TYR A 442 18.70 22.01 2.02
C TYR A 442 18.22 20.97 3.04
N PHE A 443 19.14 20.10 3.45
CA PHE A 443 18.84 18.98 4.36
C PHE A 443 17.64 18.12 3.88
N PRO A 444 17.60 17.70 2.60
CA PRO A 444 16.42 17.09 2.01
C PRO A 444 16.08 15.72 2.59
N HIS A 445 14.81 15.35 2.47
CA HIS A 445 14.26 14.02 2.72
C HIS A 445 13.38 13.58 1.54
N TYR A 446 13.11 12.28 1.49
CA TYR A 446 12.07 11.69 0.65
C TYR A 446 12.15 12.15 -0.83
N PRO A 447 13.28 11.93 -1.54
CA PRO A 447 13.28 12.05 -2.98
C PRO A 447 12.40 10.93 -3.56
N GLU A 448 11.50 11.28 -4.46
CA GLU A 448 10.61 10.35 -5.14
C GLU A 448 10.58 10.68 -6.64
N LYS A 449 10.65 9.64 -7.48
CA LYS A 449 10.48 9.80 -8.92
C LYS A 449 9.01 9.96 -9.28
N LEU A 450 8.71 10.97 -10.08
CA LEU A 450 7.39 11.20 -10.64
C LEU A 450 7.20 10.48 -12.00
N PRO A 451 5.96 10.23 -12.45
CA PRO A 451 5.70 9.58 -13.75
C PRO A 451 6.28 10.33 -14.96
N ASN A 452 6.47 11.66 -14.86
CA ASN A 452 7.11 12.48 -15.89
C ASN A 452 8.65 12.38 -15.90
N GLY A 453 9.24 11.65 -14.95
CA GLY A 453 10.69 11.52 -14.78
C GLY A 453 11.33 12.55 -13.85
N ASN A 454 10.57 13.55 -13.38
CA ASN A 454 11.06 14.54 -12.43
C ASN A 454 11.22 13.93 -11.03
N ILE A 455 11.89 14.69 -10.15
CA ILE A 455 12.17 14.30 -8.78
C ILE A 455 11.41 15.24 -7.85
N LEU A 456 10.51 14.70 -7.04
CA LEU A 456 9.87 15.40 -5.93
C LEU A 456 10.71 15.19 -4.68
N VAL A 457 10.94 16.25 -3.91
CA VAL A 457 11.80 16.23 -2.71
C VAL A 457 11.10 17.01 -1.59
N PHE A 458 11.17 16.50 -0.37
CA PHE A 458 10.86 17.29 0.82
C PHE A 458 12.12 18.04 1.26
N ASP A 459 12.16 19.35 1.02
CA ASP A 459 13.26 20.23 1.39
C ASP A 459 12.97 20.82 2.78
N ASN A 460 13.63 20.28 3.81
CA ASN A 460 13.47 20.74 5.19
C ASN A 460 13.87 22.20 5.34
N GLY A 461 14.98 22.60 4.70
CA GLY A 461 15.41 23.99 4.65
C GLY A 461 16.38 24.43 5.72
N ASN A 462 16.98 23.52 6.49
CA ASN A 462 17.95 23.88 7.53
C ASN A 462 19.18 24.59 6.93
N TYR A 463 19.68 25.61 7.62
CA TYR A 463 20.86 26.36 7.18
C TYR A 463 20.75 26.86 5.73
N ARG A 464 19.53 27.18 5.28
CA ARG A 464 19.27 27.69 3.93
C ARG A 464 20.10 28.96 3.70
N GLY A 465 20.90 28.95 2.63
CA GLY A 465 21.83 30.04 2.27
C GLY A 465 23.23 29.94 2.88
N PHE A 466 23.50 28.96 3.75
CA PHE A 466 24.82 28.80 4.39
C PHE A 466 25.98 28.71 3.39
N TYR A 467 25.81 27.98 2.29
CA TYR A 467 26.89 27.80 1.32
C TYR A 467 27.18 29.06 0.49
N ASP A 468 26.27 30.02 0.49
CA ASP A 468 26.43 31.33 -0.14
C ASP A 468 27.09 32.32 0.84
N ASP A 469 26.60 32.35 2.09
CA ASP A 469 27.12 33.16 3.19
C ASP A 469 26.96 32.42 4.54
N PRO A 470 28.04 31.84 5.09
CA PRO A 470 28.01 31.13 6.37
C PRO A 470 27.63 32.00 7.58
N GLU A 471 27.72 33.33 7.45
CA GLU A 471 27.42 34.29 8.52
C GLU A 471 26.02 34.92 8.36
N ALA A 472 25.27 34.55 7.32
CA ALA A 472 23.92 35.06 7.08
C ALA A 472 22.93 34.61 8.17
N GLU A 473 21.95 35.47 8.48
CA GLU A 473 20.85 35.10 9.37
C GLU A 473 20.04 33.96 8.76
N GLU A 474 19.85 32.88 9.52
CA GLU A 474 19.18 31.66 9.05
C GLU A 474 17.72 31.95 8.67
N ALA A 475 17.38 31.81 7.39
CA ALA A 475 16.03 31.97 6.85
C ALA A 475 15.36 30.60 6.58
N SER A 476 15.40 29.71 7.57
CA SER A 476 14.93 28.33 7.44
C SER A 476 13.42 28.23 7.30
N TYR A 477 12.98 27.47 6.29
CA TYR A 477 11.59 27.08 6.06
C TYR A 477 11.53 25.83 5.19
N SER A 478 10.47 25.05 5.35
CA SER A 478 10.29 23.78 4.65
C SER A 478 9.40 23.92 3.42
N ARG A 479 9.68 23.12 2.39
CA ARG A 479 8.88 23.05 1.16
C ARG A 479 8.89 21.63 0.58
N ALA A 480 7.84 21.30 -0.15
CA ALA A 480 7.94 20.28 -1.19
C ALA A 480 8.42 20.95 -2.48
N VAL A 481 9.33 20.32 -3.21
CA VAL A 481 9.93 20.92 -4.41
C VAL A 481 10.15 19.86 -5.49
N GLU A 482 9.86 20.21 -6.73
CA GLU A 482 10.03 19.33 -7.89
C GLU A 482 11.17 19.85 -8.78
N TYR A 483 12.07 18.94 -9.13
CA TYR A 483 13.20 19.20 -10.03
C TYR A 483 13.11 18.35 -11.30
N GLU A 484 13.32 19.00 -12.44
CA GLU A 484 13.58 18.37 -13.73
C GLU A 484 15.10 18.37 -13.95
N VAL A 485 15.70 17.19 -14.07
CA VAL A 485 17.13 17.01 -14.32
C VAL A 485 17.35 16.68 -15.80
N ASP A 486 18.30 17.35 -16.44
CA ASP A 486 18.84 16.97 -17.75
C ASP A 486 20.26 16.42 -17.56
N PRO A 487 20.43 15.08 -17.47
CA PRO A 487 21.74 14.47 -17.28
C PRO A 487 22.68 14.65 -18.47
N GLN A 488 22.17 14.92 -19.68
CA GLN A 488 23.03 15.11 -20.85
C GLN A 488 23.63 16.51 -20.88
N ALA A 489 22.82 17.51 -20.52
CA ALA A 489 23.28 18.89 -20.38
C ALA A 489 24.03 19.13 -19.06
N GLY A 490 23.85 18.28 -18.06
CA GLY A 490 24.37 18.48 -16.71
C GLY A 490 23.66 19.63 -15.99
N THR A 491 22.37 19.83 -16.28
CA THR A 491 21.57 20.94 -15.74
C THR A 491 20.36 20.46 -14.95
N VAL A 492 19.80 21.36 -14.14
CA VAL A 492 18.60 21.10 -13.34
C VAL A 492 17.70 22.32 -13.32
N ARG A 493 16.39 22.10 -13.34
CA ARG A 493 15.36 23.13 -13.26
C ARG A 493 14.44 22.85 -12.08
N LYS A 494 14.18 23.86 -11.25
CA LYS A 494 13.08 23.83 -10.28
C LYS A 494 11.79 24.15 -11.03
N VAL A 495 10.88 23.17 -11.15
CA VAL A 495 9.66 23.29 -11.97
C VAL A 495 8.40 23.55 -11.15
N TRP A 496 8.45 23.22 -9.85
CA TRP A 496 7.35 23.43 -8.92
C TRP A 496 7.87 23.50 -7.48
N GLU A 497 7.18 24.25 -6.62
CA GLU A 497 7.40 24.22 -5.18
C GLU A 497 6.14 24.59 -4.40
N PHE A 498 6.03 24.07 -3.18
CA PHE A 498 4.95 24.37 -2.26
C PHE A 498 5.48 24.51 -0.82
N SER A 499 5.11 25.60 -0.17
CA SER A 499 5.25 25.78 1.27
C SER A 499 3.88 26.10 1.85
N TYR A 500 3.47 25.40 2.91
CA TYR A 500 2.18 25.66 3.57
C TYR A 500 2.19 27.01 4.30
N ASP A 501 3.06 27.15 5.30
CA ASP A 501 3.34 28.37 6.05
C ASP A 501 4.81 28.31 6.45
N LYS A 502 5.60 29.29 6.03
CA LYS A 502 7.06 29.30 6.26
C LYS A 502 7.41 29.37 7.76
N SER A 503 6.48 29.75 8.64
CA SER A 503 6.66 29.70 10.09
C SER A 503 6.56 28.27 10.67
N ILE A 504 5.94 27.34 9.93
CA ILE A 504 5.88 25.91 10.29
C ILE A 504 7.09 25.21 9.68
N PHE A 505 8.25 25.48 10.27
CA PHE A 505 9.51 24.87 9.88
C PHE A 505 9.61 23.43 10.44
N THR A 506 9.89 22.48 9.54
CA THR A 506 10.11 21.05 9.84
C THR A 506 11.60 20.76 9.70
N GLU A 507 12.32 20.76 10.83
CA GLU A 507 13.79 20.72 10.84
C GLU A 507 14.40 19.36 10.51
N ALA A 508 13.62 18.29 10.63
CA ALA A 508 14.00 16.92 10.31
C ALA A 508 12.73 16.15 9.97
N THR A 509 12.88 14.99 9.32
CA THR A 509 11.76 14.12 8.92
C THR A 509 10.84 14.81 7.89
N GLY A 510 9.75 14.17 7.51
CA GLY A 510 8.80 14.69 6.53
C GLY A 510 8.82 13.94 5.20
N SER A 511 7.76 14.15 4.42
CA SER A 511 7.53 13.45 3.17
C SER A 511 6.81 14.35 2.17
N ALA A 512 7.07 14.09 0.88
CA ALA A 512 6.35 14.67 -0.24
C ALA A 512 6.05 13.54 -1.24
N GLN A 513 4.83 13.01 -1.18
CA GLN A 513 4.41 11.85 -1.97
C GLN A 513 3.52 12.27 -3.14
N TYR A 514 3.77 11.72 -4.33
CA TYR A 514 2.85 11.83 -5.46
C TYR A 514 1.81 10.69 -5.46
N LEU A 515 0.54 11.04 -5.64
CA LEU A 515 -0.57 10.09 -5.61
C LEU A 515 -1.02 9.77 -7.04
N GLU A 516 -0.44 8.73 -7.64
CA GLU A 516 -0.72 8.33 -9.04
C GLU A 516 -2.21 8.10 -9.36
N LYS A 517 -3.02 7.77 -8.34
CA LYS A 517 -4.46 7.52 -8.50
C LYS A 517 -5.21 8.74 -9.08
N ASN A 518 -4.80 9.94 -8.68
CA ASN A 518 -5.52 11.18 -8.93
C ASN A 518 -4.61 12.36 -9.30
N GLY A 519 -3.30 12.16 -9.35
CA GLY A 519 -2.32 13.21 -9.65
C GLY A 519 -2.07 14.20 -8.53
N HIS A 520 -2.64 13.95 -7.34
CA HIS A 520 -2.46 14.82 -6.17
C HIS A 520 -1.05 14.70 -5.58
N ARG A 521 -0.68 15.65 -4.72
CA ARG A 521 0.54 15.58 -3.91
C ARG A 521 0.18 15.62 -2.42
N LEU A 522 0.67 14.64 -1.67
CA LEU A 522 0.58 14.61 -0.21
C LEU A 522 1.88 15.15 0.38
N VAL A 523 1.78 16.16 1.24
CA VAL A 523 2.94 16.72 1.93
C VAL A 523 2.75 16.57 3.44
N GLY A 524 3.74 15.93 4.06
CA GLY A 524 3.79 15.67 5.49
C GLY A 524 4.88 16.50 6.15
N PHE A 525 4.48 17.56 6.85
CA PHE A 525 5.36 18.36 7.72
C PHE A 525 5.31 17.76 9.13
N MET A 526 6.23 16.84 9.43
CA MET A 526 6.17 15.98 10.62
C MET A 526 6.68 16.68 11.90
N ASN A 527 7.96 16.50 12.25
CA ASN A 527 8.56 17.08 13.44
C ASN A 527 8.97 18.54 13.19
N GLY A 528 7.99 19.45 13.24
CA GLY A 528 8.21 20.89 13.10
C GLY A 528 8.07 21.70 14.39
N THR A 529 8.38 22.99 14.31
CA THR A 529 8.27 23.97 15.42
C THR A 529 6.89 24.01 16.09
N ALA A 530 5.85 23.60 15.36
CA ALA A 530 4.47 23.49 15.85
C ALA A 530 4.21 22.31 16.81
N LYS A 531 5.16 21.37 16.97
CA LYS A 531 5.10 20.17 17.82
C LYS A 531 3.99 19.15 17.50
N THR A 532 3.20 19.40 16.45
CA THR A 532 2.22 18.43 15.92
C THR A 532 2.35 18.39 14.41
N PRO A 533 2.44 17.20 13.79
CA PRO A 533 2.50 17.05 12.35
C PRO A 533 1.36 17.77 11.64
N LYS A 534 1.67 18.35 10.50
CA LYS A 534 0.74 18.96 9.55
C LYS A 534 0.75 18.12 8.27
N ILE A 535 -0.40 17.59 7.91
CA ILE A 535 -0.59 16.78 6.70
C ILE A 535 -1.50 17.57 5.75
N VAL A 536 -1.05 17.75 4.50
CA VAL A 536 -1.81 18.44 3.46
C VAL A 536 -1.81 17.64 2.17
N GLU A 537 -2.97 17.57 1.51
CA GLU A 537 -3.08 17.02 0.16
C GLU A 537 -3.48 18.14 -0.80
N LEU A 538 -2.73 18.26 -1.89
CA LEU A 538 -2.90 19.24 -2.95
C LEU A 538 -3.45 18.54 -4.20
N ASP A 539 -4.46 19.13 -4.82
CA ASP A 539 -4.86 18.73 -6.16
C ASP A 539 -3.86 19.21 -7.23
N GLU A 540 -4.11 18.87 -8.50
CA GLU A 540 -3.25 19.25 -9.62
C GLU A 540 -3.17 20.77 -9.87
N SER A 541 -4.04 21.57 -9.23
CA SER A 541 -4.06 23.04 -9.30
C SER A 541 -3.44 23.70 -8.05
N ASP A 542 -2.73 22.93 -7.23
CA ASP A 542 -2.13 23.36 -5.95
C ASP A 542 -3.15 23.84 -4.90
N HIS A 543 -4.43 23.48 -5.07
CA HIS A 543 -5.44 23.76 -4.07
C HIS A 543 -5.41 22.67 -3.00
N ILE A 544 -5.33 23.08 -1.73
CA ILE A 544 -5.38 22.17 -0.59
C ILE A 544 -6.78 21.56 -0.54
N VAL A 545 -6.90 20.26 -0.79
CA VAL A 545 -8.15 19.50 -0.71
C VAL A 545 -8.29 18.74 0.61
N PHE A 546 -7.19 18.51 1.32
CA PHE A 546 -7.20 17.91 2.65
C PHE A 546 -6.18 18.59 3.55
N GLU A 547 -6.56 18.83 4.81
CA GLU A 547 -5.69 19.45 5.81
C GLU A 547 -5.98 18.88 7.19
N ALA A 548 -4.96 18.33 7.85
CA ALA A 548 -5.09 17.76 9.18
C ALA A 548 -3.85 17.99 10.06
N ASN A 549 -4.05 17.99 11.38
CA ASN A 549 -2.98 17.81 12.35
C ASN A 549 -3.12 16.48 13.09
N VAL A 550 -2.01 15.85 13.40
CA VAL A 550 -1.95 14.58 14.12
C VAL A 550 -1.32 14.79 15.50
N ASN A 551 -1.84 14.10 16.52
CA ASN A 551 -1.30 14.17 17.89
C ASN A 551 -1.35 12.82 18.60
N LEU A 552 -0.20 12.40 19.12
CA LEU A 552 0.07 11.19 19.90
C LEU A 552 1.16 11.40 20.97
N TRP A 553 1.69 12.61 21.14
CA TRP A 553 2.82 12.88 22.06
C TRP A 553 4.04 11.96 21.82
N SER A 554 4.32 11.67 20.55
CA SER A 554 5.46 10.86 20.06
C SER A 554 6.26 11.67 19.03
N ASP A 555 7.38 11.12 18.58
CA ASP A 555 8.04 11.55 17.35
C ASP A 555 7.25 11.04 16.13
N TYR A 556 7.43 11.70 14.99
CA TYR A 556 6.82 11.34 13.71
C TYR A 556 7.84 11.39 12.59
N TYR A 557 7.84 10.38 11.71
CA TYR A 557 8.86 10.31 10.67
C TYR A 557 8.34 10.69 9.27
N ARG A 558 7.31 10.01 8.78
CA ARG A 558 6.69 10.28 7.46
C ARG A 558 5.18 10.12 7.53
N CYS A 559 4.50 10.73 6.56
CA CYS A 559 3.12 10.38 6.24
C CYS A 559 3.01 9.98 4.77
N GLU A 560 2.35 8.86 4.53
CA GLU A 560 2.10 8.31 3.21
C GLU A 560 0.62 7.92 3.11
N LYS A 561 0.04 7.93 1.91
CA LYS A 561 -1.36 7.56 1.70
C LYS A 561 -1.47 6.35 0.79
N TYR A 562 -2.07 5.28 1.32
CA TYR A 562 -2.25 4.00 0.63
C TYR A 562 -3.68 3.46 0.78
N GLY A 563 -4.06 2.50 -0.06
CA GLY A 563 -5.25 1.67 0.19
C GLY A 563 -4.95 0.57 1.20
N LEU A 564 -5.94 0.21 2.03
CA LEU A 564 -5.79 -0.92 2.97
C LEU A 564 -5.65 -2.26 2.23
N TYR A 565 -6.55 -2.50 1.30
CA TYR A 565 -6.47 -3.64 0.41
C TYR A 565 -5.65 -3.25 -0.82
N ASP A 566 -5.03 -4.24 -1.43
CA ASP A 566 -4.36 -4.05 -2.71
C ASP A 566 -5.39 -3.83 -3.79
N ARG A 567 -4.96 -3.24 -4.91
CA ARG A 567 -5.84 -3.20 -6.07
C ARG A 567 -5.88 -4.62 -6.65
N PRO A 568 -7.09 -5.13 -7.00
CA PRO A 568 -7.23 -6.44 -7.61
C PRO A 568 -6.47 -6.56 -8.94
#